data_AF-A0A7X8X5V7-F1
#
_entry.id   AF-A0A7X8X5V7-F1
#
_cell.length_a   1.000
_cell.length_b   1.000
_cell.length_c   1.000
_cell.angle_alpha   90.00
_cell.angle_beta   90.00
_cell.angle_gamma   90.00
#
_symmetry.space_group_name_H-M   'P 1'
#
loop_
_entity.id
_entity.type
_entity.pdbx_description
1 polymer ?
#
loop_
_entity_poly.entity_id
_entity_poly.type
_entity_poly.pdbx_seq_one_letter_code
_entity_poly.pdbx_strand_id
1 'polypeptide(L)'
;MLEPAGFFVQYDPATRIRSLIIPENYFAHEIFSPYEAYLMVKEKIMEEQAKRPQKIGSFSTLFDLDYRSRAANIKLATEMIDGYKLNPGEEFSFNKVVGPRLPERGFQKAIVFVNKEKVEDYGGGVCQVSSTIYNAVLKAGLRIIERQPHSIPVDYVPKGKDATVSYGAIDFCFQNNTKDIISIRTFINKNILTVELFQEPAKQL
;
A
#
# COMPACT_ATOMS: atom_id res chain seq x y z
N MET A 1 -3.11 -12.21 27.70
CA MET A 1 -4.34 -12.59 28.42
C MET A 1 -4.65 -14.01 28.01
N LEU A 2 -4.69 -14.94 28.96
CA LEU A 2 -5.10 -16.33 28.69
C LEU A 2 -6.58 -16.32 28.31
N GLU A 3 -6.91 -16.83 27.13
CA GLU A 3 -8.31 -17.01 26.76
C GLU A 3 -8.91 -18.24 27.47
N PRO A 4 -10.23 -18.26 27.72
CA PRO A 4 -10.89 -19.26 28.58
C PRO A 4 -10.75 -20.71 28.12
N ALA A 5 -10.26 -20.94 26.89
CA ALA A 5 -10.07 -22.26 26.28
C ALA A 5 -8.60 -22.74 26.23
N GLY A 6 -7.62 -21.97 26.72
CA GLY A 6 -6.22 -22.42 26.77
C GLY A 6 -5.45 -22.39 25.43
N PHE A 7 -6.05 -21.89 24.35
CA PHE A 7 -5.31 -21.54 23.14
C PHE A 7 -4.44 -20.31 23.37
N PHE A 8 -3.29 -20.26 22.69
CA PHE A 8 -2.53 -19.04 22.58
C PHE A 8 -2.03 -18.81 21.16
N VAL A 9 -2.11 -17.55 20.75
CA VAL A 9 -1.61 -17.09 19.46
C VAL A 9 -0.19 -16.61 19.67
N GLN A 10 0.76 -17.29 19.04
CA GLN A 10 2.13 -16.83 18.97
C GLN A 10 2.30 -15.97 17.72
N TYR A 11 2.73 -14.72 17.90
CA TYR A 11 3.10 -13.84 16.80
C TYR A 11 4.62 -13.75 16.71
N ASP A 12 5.18 -14.15 15.56
CA ASP A 12 6.58 -13.90 15.24
C ASP A 12 6.70 -12.54 14.52
N PRO A 13 7.31 -11.52 15.15
CA PRO A 13 7.44 -10.20 14.55
C PRO A 13 8.40 -10.17 13.34
N ALA A 14 9.32 -11.12 13.21
CA ALA A 14 10.28 -11.18 12.12
C ALA A 14 9.64 -11.72 10.83
N THR A 15 8.86 -12.79 10.94
CA THR A 15 8.16 -13.40 9.79
C THR A 15 6.74 -12.87 9.61
N ARG A 16 6.20 -12.15 10.59
CA ARG A 16 4.79 -11.71 10.68
C ARG A 16 3.79 -12.87 10.67
N ILE A 17 4.25 -14.08 11.01
CA ILE A 17 3.40 -15.27 11.09
C ILE A 17 2.69 -15.29 12.44
N ARG A 18 1.38 -15.57 12.41
CA ARG A 18 0.59 -15.92 13.60
C ARG A 18 0.33 -17.41 13.59
N SER A 19 0.79 -18.10 14.63
CA SER A 19 0.54 -19.53 14.85
C SER A 19 -0.46 -19.71 15.98
N LEU A 20 -1.48 -20.53 15.75
CA LEU A 20 -2.38 -20.97 16.80
C LEU A 20 -1.77 -22.21 17.48
N ILE A 21 -1.52 -22.12 18.79
CA ILE A 21 -1.01 -23.25 19.56
C ILE A 21 -2.17 -23.90 20.30
N ILE A 22 -2.32 -25.20 20.07
CA ILE A 22 -3.33 -26.05 20.70
C ILE A 22 -2.58 -26.94 21.70
N PRO A 23 -2.88 -26.84 23.02
CA PRO A 23 -2.27 -27.72 24.01
C PRO A 23 -2.56 -29.20 23.73
N GLU A 24 -1.60 -30.09 23.97
CA GLU A 24 -1.79 -31.54 23.75
C GLU A 24 -2.97 -32.11 24.55
N ASN A 25 -3.22 -31.56 25.75
CA ASN A 25 -4.32 -31.97 26.62
C ASN A 25 -5.67 -31.31 26.28
N TYR A 26 -5.73 -30.48 25.23
CA TYR A 26 -6.96 -29.79 24.84
C TYR A 26 -8.10 -30.77 24.49
N PHE A 27 -7.74 -31.90 23.88
CA PHE A 27 -8.68 -32.98 23.54
C PHE A 27 -8.76 -34.08 24.61
N ALA A 28 -7.99 -33.97 25.69
CA ALA A 28 -7.87 -35.00 26.73
C ALA A 28 -8.99 -34.94 27.78
N HIS A 29 -9.77 -33.87 27.81
CA HIS A 29 -10.95 -33.77 28.66
C HIS A 29 -12.21 -34.12 27.85
N GLU A 30 -13.01 -35.07 28.36
CA GLU A 30 -14.25 -35.64 27.76
C GLU A 30 -15.40 -34.62 27.55
N ILE A 31 -15.10 -33.33 27.40
CA ILE A 31 -16.06 -32.23 27.38
C ILE A 31 -16.57 -31.97 25.96
N PHE A 32 -15.77 -32.28 24.93
CA PHE A 32 -16.12 -32.02 23.54
C PHE A 32 -15.88 -33.27 22.68
N SER A 33 -16.83 -33.56 21.80
CA SER A 33 -16.63 -34.49 20.70
C SER A 33 -15.52 -33.99 19.75
N PRO A 34 -14.88 -34.88 18.97
CA PRO A 34 -13.90 -34.48 17.96
C PRO A 34 -14.44 -33.42 16.98
N TYR A 35 -15.74 -33.44 16.68
CA TYR A 35 -16.37 -32.47 15.80
C TYR A 35 -16.54 -31.09 16.45
N GLU A 36 -16.96 -31.04 17.72
CA GLU A 36 -17.07 -29.78 18.48
C GLU A 36 -15.70 -29.11 18.66
N ALA A 37 -14.68 -29.91 18.99
CA ALA A 37 -13.31 -29.39 19.11
C ALA A 37 -12.77 -28.89 17.75
N TYR A 38 -13.10 -29.55 16.64
CA TYR A 38 -12.80 -29.06 15.30
C TYR A 38 -13.46 -27.70 15.00
N LEU A 39 -14.76 -27.54 15.33
CA LEU A 39 -15.47 -26.28 15.11
C LEU A 39 -14.84 -25.13 15.90
N MET A 40 -14.49 -25.34 17.16
CA MET A 40 -13.82 -24.32 18.00
C MET A 40 -12.48 -23.89 17.44
N VAL A 41 -11.65 -24.84 17.02
CA VAL A 41 -10.35 -24.54 16.38
C VAL A 41 -10.56 -23.78 15.07
N LYS A 42 -11.53 -24.21 14.24
CA LYS A 42 -11.86 -23.56 12.99
C LYS A 42 -12.32 -22.12 13.19
N GLU A 43 -13.21 -21.89 14.14
CA GLU A 43 -13.67 -20.54 14.53
C GLU A 43 -12.49 -19.68 14.96
N LYS A 44 -11.60 -20.20 15.81
CA LYS A 44 -10.44 -19.44 16.26
C LYS A 44 -9.46 -19.08 15.14
N ILE A 45 -9.25 -20.00 14.21
CA ILE A 45 -8.46 -19.74 13.00
C ILE A 45 -9.12 -18.64 12.17
N MET A 46 -10.44 -18.69 11.97
CA MET A 46 -11.19 -17.67 11.24
C MET A 46 -11.08 -16.30 11.90
N GLU A 47 -11.20 -16.22 13.24
CA GLU A 47 -11.00 -14.98 14.00
C GLU A 47 -9.59 -14.40 13.82
N GLU A 48 -8.55 -15.23 13.92
CA GLU A 48 -7.16 -14.76 13.77
C GLU A 48 -6.83 -14.39 12.32
N GLN A 49 -7.41 -15.08 11.35
CA GLN A 49 -7.30 -14.70 9.94
C GLN A 49 -8.01 -13.37 9.65
N ALA A 50 -9.17 -13.14 10.26
CA ALA A 50 -9.89 -11.88 10.15
C ALA A 50 -9.08 -10.70 10.69
N LYS A 51 -8.14 -10.92 11.63
CA LYS A 51 -7.22 -9.89 12.16
C LYS A 51 -6.04 -9.57 11.23
N ARG A 52 -5.84 -10.32 10.14
CA ARG A 52 -4.70 -10.12 9.23
C ARG A 52 -5.01 -9.05 8.19
N PRO A 53 -4.02 -8.19 7.85
CA PRO A 53 -4.16 -7.27 6.72
C PRO A 53 -4.45 -8.06 5.43
N GLN A 54 -5.51 -7.70 4.73
CA GLN A 54 -5.87 -8.31 3.45
C GLN A 54 -5.41 -7.41 2.31
N LYS A 55 -4.67 -7.95 1.35
CA LYS A 55 -4.29 -7.19 0.16
C LYS A 55 -5.51 -7.00 -0.74
N ILE A 56 -5.89 -5.75 -0.97
CA ILE A 56 -7.06 -5.38 -1.79
C ILE A 56 -6.66 -4.77 -3.14
N GLY A 57 -5.43 -4.29 -3.30
CA GLY A 57 -4.94 -3.72 -4.55
C GLY A 57 -3.44 -3.89 -4.71
N SER A 58 -2.99 -4.07 -5.95
CA SER A 58 -1.56 -4.06 -6.27
C SER A 58 -1.29 -3.72 -7.73
N PHE A 59 -0.28 -2.88 -7.95
CA PHE A 59 0.19 -2.54 -9.26
C PHE A 59 1.70 -2.31 -9.28
N SER A 60 2.33 -2.65 -10.40
CA SER A 60 3.76 -2.48 -10.58
C SER A 60 4.06 -1.80 -11.91
N THR A 61 5.14 -1.03 -11.93
CA THR A 61 5.66 -0.37 -13.14
C THR A 61 7.16 -0.58 -13.23
N LEU A 62 7.67 -0.66 -14.44
CA LEU A 62 9.11 -0.70 -14.71
C LEU A 62 9.65 0.72 -14.90
N PHE A 63 10.86 0.96 -14.43
CA PHE A 63 11.62 2.15 -14.78
C PHE A 63 13.02 1.75 -15.25
N ASP A 64 13.70 2.66 -15.91
CA ASP A 64 15.06 2.43 -16.41
C ASP A 64 16.08 2.98 -15.40
N LEU A 65 17.06 2.15 -15.04
CA LEU A 65 18.11 2.43 -14.07
C LEU A 65 19.25 3.28 -14.66
N ASP A 66 19.37 3.35 -15.99
CA ASP A 66 20.39 4.16 -16.65
C ASP A 66 20.11 5.65 -16.46
N TYR A 67 18.83 6.05 -16.31
CA TYR A 67 18.44 7.40 -15.91
C TYR A 67 18.56 7.60 -14.39
N ARG A 68 19.79 7.63 -13.89
CA ARG A 68 20.11 7.61 -12.44
C ARG A 68 19.34 8.64 -11.61
N SER A 69 19.27 9.90 -12.04
CA SER A 69 18.55 10.95 -11.29
C SER A 69 17.04 10.68 -11.22
N ARG A 70 16.45 10.20 -12.32
CA ARG A 70 15.04 9.80 -12.38
C ARG A 70 14.76 8.60 -11.47
N ALA A 71 15.64 7.59 -11.50
CA ALA A 71 15.55 6.42 -10.64
C ALA A 71 15.66 6.82 -9.15
N ALA A 72 16.57 7.74 -8.80
CA ALA A 72 16.72 8.27 -7.45
C ALA A 72 15.45 8.99 -6.97
N ASN A 73 14.84 9.83 -7.81
CA ASN A 73 13.57 10.51 -7.51
C ASN A 73 12.41 9.53 -7.28
N ILE A 74 12.30 8.49 -8.11
CA ILE A 74 11.28 7.44 -7.96
C ILE A 74 11.47 6.72 -6.63
N LYS A 75 12.70 6.33 -6.31
CA LYS A 75 13.03 5.67 -5.05
C LYS A 75 12.67 6.54 -3.84
N LEU A 76 13.07 7.81 -3.86
CA LEU A 76 12.79 8.74 -2.77
C LEU A 76 11.29 8.96 -2.56
N ALA A 77 10.53 9.21 -3.62
CA ALA A 77 9.08 9.38 -3.51
C ALA A 77 8.36 8.10 -3.08
N THR A 78 8.88 6.93 -3.45
CA THR A 78 8.38 5.63 -2.99
C THR A 78 8.60 5.50 -1.47
N GLU A 79 9.81 5.75 -0.99
CA GLU A 79 10.14 5.68 0.45
C GLU A 79 9.32 6.64 1.31
N MET A 80 8.97 7.82 0.80
CA MET A 80 8.11 8.79 1.50
C MET A 80 6.66 8.32 1.69
N ILE A 81 6.20 7.35 0.88
CA ILE A 81 4.81 6.89 0.88
C ILE A 81 4.66 5.55 1.60
N ASP A 82 5.73 4.75 1.68
CA ASP A 82 5.69 3.43 2.31
C ASP A 82 5.22 3.51 3.78
N GLY A 83 4.23 2.70 4.12
CA GLY A 83 3.65 2.63 5.47
C GLY A 83 2.56 3.65 5.75
N TYR A 84 2.18 4.50 4.79
CA TYR A 84 1.07 5.45 4.98
C TYR A 84 -0.23 4.73 5.31
N LYS A 85 -1.00 5.25 6.27
CA LYS A 85 -2.29 4.68 6.71
C LYS A 85 -3.40 5.70 6.60
N LEU A 86 -4.59 5.23 6.24
CA LEU A 86 -5.82 6.00 6.12
C LEU A 86 -6.89 5.38 6.99
N ASN A 87 -7.39 6.14 7.97
CA ASN A 87 -8.59 5.76 8.70
C ASN A 87 -9.84 5.83 7.80
N PRO A 88 -10.94 5.19 8.19
CA PRO A 88 -12.21 5.32 7.48
C PRO A 88 -12.60 6.80 7.26
N GLY A 89 -12.89 7.15 6.00
CA GLY A 89 -13.27 8.50 5.58
C GLY A 89 -12.10 9.45 5.28
N GLU A 90 -10.85 9.11 5.65
CA GLU A 90 -9.69 9.95 5.38
C GLU A 90 -9.30 9.96 3.90
N GLU A 91 -8.69 11.07 3.48
CA GLU A 91 -8.20 11.27 2.13
C GLU A 91 -6.68 11.25 2.08
N PHE A 92 -6.14 10.50 1.12
CA PHE A 92 -4.76 10.58 0.70
C PHE A 92 -4.61 11.72 -0.29
N SER A 93 -3.55 12.51 -0.16
CA SER A 93 -3.09 13.46 -1.17
C SER A 93 -1.61 13.20 -1.43
N PHE A 94 -1.27 12.94 -2.69
CA PHE A 94 0.10 12.64 -3.09
C PHE A 94 1.02 13.81 -2.74
N ASN A 95 0.61 15.04 -3.02
CA ASN A 95 1.42 16.22 -2.74
C ASN A 95 1.55 16.53 -1.25
N LYS A 96 0.56 16.21 -0.40
CA LYS A 96 0.71 16.35 1.06
C LYS A 96 1.73 15.37 1.61
N VAL A 97 1.77 14.13 1.09
CA VAL A 97 2.69 13.10 1.57
C VAL A 97 4.11 13.30 1.03
N VAL A 98 4.25 13.51 -0.28
CA VAL A 98 5.57 13.66 -0.92
C VAL A 98 6.14 15.07 -0.75
N GLY A 99 5.30 16.11 -0.70
CA GLY A 99 5.72 17.51 -0.53
C GLY A 99 6.47 18.10 -1.75
N PRO A 100 7.07 19.29 -1.64
CA PRO A 100 7.74 19.94 -2.77
C PRO A 100 9.00 19.17 -3.25
N ARG A 101 9.23 19.13 -4.56
CA ARG A 101 10.32 18.38 -5.18
C ARG A 101 11.57 19.25 -5.25
N LEU A 102 12.25 19.40 -4.12
CA LEU A 102 13.37 20.35 -3.94
C LEU A 102 14.71 19.64 -3.77
N PRO A 103 15.84 20.25 -4.20
CA PRO A 103 17.17 19.68 -4.01
C PRO A 103 17.51 19.41 -2.55
N GLU A 104 17.17 20.33 -1.64
CA GLU A 104 17.39 20.16 -0.20
C GLU A 104 16.59 18.99 0.42
N ARG A 105 15.58 18.50 -0.28
CA ARG A 105 14.81 17.31 0.11
C ARG A 105 15.31 16.03 -0.58
N GLY A 106 16.42 16.11 -1.32
CA GLY A 106 17.06 14.99 -2.01
C GLY A 106 16.58 14.73 -3.43
N PHE A 107 15.64 15.55 -3.96
CA PHE A 107 15.23 15.42 -5.35
C PHE A 107 16.34 15.89 -6.28
N GLN A 108 16.51 15.18 -7.39
CA GLN A 108 17.48 15.46 -8.43
C GLN A 108 16.79 15.94 -9.69
N LYS A 109 17.52 16.71 -10.50
CA LYS A 109 17.09 17.12 -11.83
C LYS A 109 16.99 15.91 -12.76
N ALA A 110 15.86 15.79 -13.42
CA ALA A 110 15.59 14.77 -14.42
C ALA A 110 14.55 15.32 -15.42
N ILE A 111 14.34 14.61 -16.53
CA ILE A 111 13.35 15.03 -17.52
C ILE A 111 11.94 15.00 -16.91
N VAL A 112 11.26 16.14 -17.01
CA VAL A 112 9.84 16.34 -16.76
C VAL A 112 9.16 16.81 -18.05
N PHE A 113 7.83 16.69 -18.11
CA PHE A 113 7.04 17.19 -19.21
C PHE A 113 6.26 18.43 -18.78
N VAL A 114 6.57 19.59 -19.37
CA VAL A 114 5.88 20.86 -19.12
C VAL A 114 5.38 21.37 -20.45
N ASN A 115 4.07 21.68 -20.57
CA ASN A 115 3.47 22.20 -21.80
C ASN A 115 3.82 21.39 -23.06
N LYS A 116 3.88 20.05 -22.96
CA LYS A 116 4.24 19.13 -24.05
C LYS A 116 5.72 19.10 -24.43
N GLU A 117 6.58 19.84 -23.73
CA GLU A 117 8.02 19.87 -23.94
C GLU A 117 8.77 19.11 -22.85
N LYS A 118 9.93 18.54 -23.22
CA LYS A 118 10.86 17.93 -22.27
C LYS A 118 11.76 19.01 -21.70
N VAL A 119 11.65 19.25 -20.41
CA VAL A 119 12.53 20.17 -19.68
C VAL A 119 13.16 19.42 -18.52
N GLU A 120 14.33 19.87 -18.07
CA GLU A 120 14.99 19.29 -16.92
C GLU A 120 14.56 20.06 -15.66
N ASP A 121 13.95 19.34 -14.71
CA ASP A 121 13.51 19.91 -13.44
C ASP A 121 13.59 18.87 -12.31
N TYR A 122 13.47 19.31 -11.07
CA TYR A 122 13.51 18.45 -9.91
C TYR A 122 12.28 17.52 -9.83
N GLY A 123 12.53 16.26 -9.48
CA GLY A 123 11.45 15.29 -9.30
C GLY A 123 10.95 14.62 -10.59
N GLY A 124 11.70 14.71 -11.70
CA GLY A 124 11.44 13.88 -12.87
C GLY A 124 11.35 12.40 -12.49
N GLY A 125 10.26 11.73 -12.90
CA GLY A 125 9.90 10.36 -12.52
C GLY A 125 8.80 10.25 -11.46
N VAL A 126 8.50 11.30 -10.69
CA VAL A 126 7.50 11.21 -9.59
C VAL A 126 6.08 10.92 -10.07
N CYS A 127 5.67 11.38 -11.27
CA CYS A 127 4.37 11.03 -11.86
C CYS A 127 4.20 9.53 -12.10
N GLN A 128 5.30 8.78 -12.30
CA GLN A 128 5.24 7.33 -12.40
C GLN A 128 4.79 6.72 -11.06
N VAL A 129 5.32 7.21 -9.93
CA VAL A 129 4.92 6.75 -8.60
C VAL A 129 3.42 7.02 -8.36
N SER A 130 2.96 8.23 -8.66
CA SER A 130 1.53 8.58 -8.57
C SER A 130 0.66 7.66 -9.44
N SER A 131 1.08 7.41 -10.68
CA SER A 131 0.35 6.52 -11.59
C SER A 131 0.31 5.07 -11.10
N THR A 132 1.39 4.58 -10.48
CA THR A 132 1.42 3.24 -9.89
C THR A 132 0.44 3.14 -8.71
N ILE A 133 0.39 4.16 -7.85
CA ILE A 133 -0.57 4.21 -6.74
C ILE A 133 -1.99 4.26 -7.29
N TYR A 134 -2.27 5.14 -8.25
CA TYR A 134 -3.59 5.25 -8.87
C TYR A 134 -4.11 3.91 -9.40
N ASN A 135 -3.27 3.09 -10.04
CA ASN A 135 -3.69 1.78 -10.50
C ASN A 135 -3.92 0.77 -9.37
N ALA A 136 -3.14 0.83 -8.29
CA ALA A 136 -3.40 0.00 -7.12
C ALA A 136 -4.73 0.39 -6.45
N VAL A 137 -5.00 1.69 -6.34
CA VAL A 137 -6.25 2.28 -5.81
C VAL A 137 -7.46 1.89 -6.66
N LEU A 138 -7.34 1.96 -8.00
CA LEU A 138 -8.39 1.50 -8.91
C LEU A 138 -8.72 0.01 -8.70
N LYS A 139 -7.70 -0.84 -8.56
CA LYS A 139 -7.90 -2.28 -8.30
C LYS A 139 -8.52 -2.54 -6.94
N ALA A 140 -8.22 -1.71 -5.96
CA ALA A 140 -8.80 -1.77 -4.61
C ALA A 140 -10.24 -1.23 -4.54
N GLY A 141 -10.78 -0.63 -5.60
CA GLY A 141 -12.14 -0.07 -5.60
C GLY A 141 -12.30 1.14 -4.68
N LEU A 142 -11.20 1.83 -4.35
CA LEU A 142 -11.24 3.02 -3.52
C LEU A 142 -11.68 4.25 -4.33
N ARG A 143 -12.33 5.19 -3.65
CA ARG A 143 -12.90 6.39 -4.29
C ARG A 143 -11.81 7.36 -4.70
N ILE A 144 -11.71 7.65 -6.00
CA ILE A 144 -10.83 8.72 -6.51
C ILE A 144 -11.50 10.07 -6.25
N ILE A 145 -10.75 11.01 -5.67
CA ILE A 145 -11.18 12.37 -5.36
C ILE A 145 -10.64 13.36 -6.40
N GLU A 146 -9.34 13.26 -6.70
CA GLU A 146 -8.68 14.08 -7.70
C GLU A 146 -7.75 13.22 -8.55
N ARG A 147 -7.88 13.35 -9.87
CA ARG A 147 -6.97 12.72 -10.82
C ARG A 147 -6.99 13.49 -12.13
N GLN A 148 -5.82 13.81 -12.64
CA GLN A 148 -5.63 14.34 -13.99
C GLN A 148 -4.70 13.43 -14.82
N PRO A 149 -5.03 13.13 -16.10
CA PRO A 149 -4.08 12.50 -17.01
C PRO A 149 -2.98 13.48 -17.45
N HIS A 150 -1.88 12.93 -17.94
CA HIS A 150 -0.90 13.67 -18.72
C HIS A 150 -1.53 14.16 -20.02
N SER A 151 -1.05 15.30 -20.51
CA SER A 151 -1.45 15.84 -21.82
C SER A 151 -0.89 15.06 -23.01
N ILE A 152 0.10 14.19 -22.76
CA ILE A 152 0.75 13.29 -23.72
C ILE A 152 0.77 11.87 -23.11
N PRO A 153 0.59 10.81 -23.89
CA PRO A 153 0.76 9.44 -23.41
C PRO A 153 2.12 9.20 -22.74
N VAL A 154 2.10 8.43 -21.66
CA VAL A 154 3.28 7.90 -20.99
C VAL A 154 3.41 6.40 -21.27
N ASP A 155 4.63 5.88 -21.20
CA ASP A 155 4.98 4.51 -21.56
C ASP A 155 4.93 3.52 -20.39
N TYR A 156 5.03 4.01 -19.16
CA TYR A 156 5.09 3.18 -17.95
C TYR A 156 3.74 2.67 -17.44
N VAL A 157 2.61 3.10 -18.02
CA VAL A 157 1.24 2.61 -17.73
C VAL A 157 0.37 2.59 -18.99
N PRO A 158 -0.69 1.74 -19.05
CA PRO A 158 -1.65 1.77 -20.14
C PRO A 158 -2.35 3.13 -20.32
N LYS A 159 -2.87 3.39 -21.52
CA LYS A 159 -3.60 4.64 -21.82
C LYS A 159 -4.78 4.83 -20.85
N GLY A 160 -4.88 6.04 -20.28
CA GLY A 160 -5.92 6.41 -19.31
C GLY A 160 -5.69 5.86 -17.88
N LYS A 161 -4.55 5.20 -17.65
CA LYS A 161 -4.15 4.66 -16.34
C LYS A 161 -3.05 5.48 -15.67
N ASP A 162 -2.82 6.70 -16.13
CA ASP A 162 -1.83 7.62 -15.58
C ASP A 162 -2.45 8.63 -14.61
N ALA A 163 -1.66 9.16 -13.69
CA ALA A 163 -2.07 10.22 -12.77
C ALA A 163 -0.91 11.21 -12.62
N THR A 164 -1.06 12.39 -13.23
CA THR A 164 -0.08 13.48 -13.16
C THR A 164 -0.10 14.13 -11.78
N VAL A 165 1.07 14.56 -11.32
CA VAL A 165 1.21 15.39 -10.11
C VAL A 165 2.21 16.51 -10.38
N SER A 166 1.89 17.70 -9.89
CA SER A 166 2.77 18.87 -9.85
C SER A 166 2.51 19.60 -8.54
N TYR A 167 3.56 19.77 -7.73
CA TYR A 167 3.39 20.33 -6.39
C TYR A 167 2.82 21.75 -6.46
N GLY A 168 1.73 21.99 -5.74
CA GLY A 168 1.03 23.28 -5.71
C GLY A 168 0.07 23.53 -6.88
N ALA A 169 -0.08 22.59 -7.82
CA ALA A 169 -0.95 22.77 -9.00
C ALA A 169 -1.84 21.58 -9.34
N ILE A 170 -1.29 20.36 -9.41
CA ILE A 170 -2.02 19.14 -9.81
C ILE A 170 -1.73 18.06 -8.77
N ASP A 171 -2.77 17.45 -8.21
CA ASP A 171 -2.62 16.37 -7.23
C ASP A 171 -3.28 15.07 -7.69
N PHE A 172 -2.90 13.99 -7.00
CA PHE A 172 -3.65 12.74 -7.03
C PHE A 172 -4.17 12.46 -5.62
N CYS A 173 -5.50 12.44 -5.50
CA CYS A 173 -6.19 12.25 -4.23
C CYS A 173 -7.18 11.10 -4.30
N PHE A 174 -7.27 10.31 -3.25
CA PHE A 174 -8.28 9.26 -3.10
C PHE A 174 -8.73 9.16 -1.64
N GLN A 175 -9.94 8.66 -1.41
CA GLN A 175 -10.54 8.51 -0.09
C GLN A 175 -10.60 7.03 0.30
N ASN A 176 -10.33 6.75 1.57
CA ASN A 176 -10.73 5.50 2.19
C ASN A 176 -12.24 5.50 2.44
N ASN A 177 -13.00 4.97 1.48
CA ASN A 177 -14.46 4.80 1.58
C ASN A 177 -14.87 3.46 2.22
N THR A 178 -13.96 2.80 2.94
CA THR A 178 -14.23 1.53 3.65
C THR A 178 -14.46 1.79 5.14
N LYS A 179 -14.78 0.74 5.90
CA LYS A 179 -14.91 0.79 7.37
C LYS A 179 -13.61 0.43 8.10
N ASP A 180 -12.60 0.02 7.35
CA ASP A 180 -11.33 -0.48 7.87
C ASP A 180 -10.19 0.51 7.55
N ILE A 181 -9.03 0.32 8.18
CA ILE A 181 -7.85 1.12 7.88
C ILE A 181 -7.28 0.65 6.54
N ILE A 182 -6.93 1.57 5.65
CA ILE A 182 -6.16 1.24 4.45
C ILE A 182 -4.70 1.59 4.69
N SER A 183 -3.79 0.64 4.50
CA SER A 183 -2.35 0.89 4.50
C SER A 183 -1.76 0.77 3.09
N ILE A 184 -0.83 1.67 2.79
CA ILE A 184 -0.09 1.72 1.52
C ILE A 184 1.30 1.16 1.79
N ARG A 185 1.63 0.06 1.12
CA ARG A 185 2.99 -0.47 1.09
C ARG A 185 3.59 -0.21 -0.27
N THR A 186 4.79 0.35 -0.31
CA THR A 186 5.49 0.60 -1.56
C THR A 186 6.94 0.12 -1.46
N PHE A 187 7.45 -0.51 -2.51
CA PHE A 187 8.81 -0.99 -2.54
C PHE A 187 9.35 -1.10 -3.95
N ILE A 188 10.66 -1.08 -4.06
CA ILE A 188 11.38 -1.28 -5.32
C ILE A 188 12.21 -2.56 -5.22
N ASN A 189 12.05 -3.44 -6.19
CA ASN A 189 12.97 -4.57 -6.41
C ASN A 189 13.63 -4.38 -7.78
N LYS A 190 14.95 -4.17 -7.78
CA LYS A 190 15.73 -3.77 -8.97
C LYS A 190 15.13 -2.53 -9.62
N ASN A 191 14.45 -2.70 -10.75
CA ASN A 191 13.87 -1.64 -11.58
C ASN A 191 12.33 -1.70 -11.59
N ILE A 192 11.74 -2.46 -10.67
CA ILE A 192 10.29 -2.64 -10.55
C ILE A 192 9.80 -1.90 -9.31
N LEU A 193 9.03 -0.83 -9.52
CA LEU A 193 8.27 -0.17 -8.48
C LEU A 193 6.95 -0.93 -8.27
N THR A 194 6.64 -1.32 -7.05
CA THR A 194 5.37 -1.97 -6.68
C THR A 194 4.67 -1.17 -5.58
N VAL A 195 3.36 -1.00 -5.74
CA VAL A 195 2.45 -0.49 -4.71
C VAL A 195 1.46 -1.60 -4.37
N GLU A 196 1.26 -1.83 -3.08
CA GLU A 196 0.24 -2.72 -2.52
C GLU A 196 -0.63 -1.94 -1.54
N LEU A 197 -1.94 -2.17 -1.61
CA LEU A 197 -2.91 -1.64 -0.65
C LEU A 197 -3.46 -2.78 0.18
N PHE A 198 -3.44 -2.59 1.50
CA PHE A 198 -3.98 -3.54 2.45
C PHE A 198 -5.13 -2.93 3.22
N GLN A 199 -6.17 -3.72 3.44
CA GLN A 199 -7.24 -3.45 4.38
C GLN A 199 -6.87 -4.08 5.72
N GLU A 200 -6.67 -3.25 6.72
CA GLU A 200 -6.39 -3.64 8.10
C GLU A 200 -7.68 -3.46 8.92
N PRO A 201 -8.18 -4.53 9.56
CA PRO A 201 -9.32 -4.43 10.46
C PRO A 201 -9.06 -3.32 11.49
N ALA A 202 -10.00 -2.38 11.61
CA ALA A 202 -9.89 -1.37 12.66
C ALA A 202 -9.77 -2.10 14.01
N LYS A 203 -8.77 -1.76 14.83
CA LYS A 203 -8.63 -2.35 16.17
C LYS A 203 -9.96 -2.15 16.90
N GLN A 204 -10.67 -3.23 17.20
CA GLN A 204 -11.74 -3.20 18.19
C GLN A 204 -11.08 -2.87 19.52
N LEU A 205 -11.36 -1.67 20.04
CA LEU A 205 -11.03 -1.26 21.40
C LEU A 205 -11.87 -2.07 22.40
#